data_AF-A0A7J2JSN0-F1
#
_entry.id   AF-A0A7J2JSN0-F1
#
_cell.length_a   1.000
_cell.length_b   1.000
_cell.length_c   1.000
_cell.angle_alpha   90.00
_cell.angle_beta   90.00
_cell.angle_gamma   90.00
#
_symmetry.space_group_name_H-M   'P 1'
#
loop_
_entity.id
_entity.type
_entity.pdbx_description
1 polymer ?
#
loop_
_entity_poly.entity_id
_entity_poly.type
_entity_poly.pdbx_seq_one_letter_code
_entity_poly.pdbx_strand_id
1 'polypeptide(L)'
;FGAVLHTYGLLDEFSEHARRVWERFREAGVRTIVTPDPVAALFFRKHYPEFVDGWDIDAVTWVELVAERVASEGVRLGPVSRWAMRVTYHDPCVQSRIMGMVEQPRFLISEIPGVELVEPPRRGVNTGCSGDGGLELVQPEIARRLARARGEELKNTGAELALTSCPACLLTLRSSGVEMFFGDLIDMVHDALLSAKRGEPREVRWAGARRPLRLTKPKGLSVEGLTSTLAEFASRCVRCGFCNPTCSTAQVLDGLESRSARGRVTLIRATVEGRDLRPGEVLDRLYTCVLCGACELACPAGLPVPDMIIYGRALAIKLGLVEREELGVGGGGRR
;
A
#
# COMPACT_ATOMS: atom_id res chain seq x y z
N PHE A 1 -11.50 -3.31 7.94
CA PHE A 1 -11.44 -3.59 6.50
C PHE A 1 -10.69 -4.90 6.15
N GLY A 2 -10.11 -5.63 7.10
CA GLY A 2 -9.62 -7.00 6.85
C GLY A 2 -8.25 -7.10 6.18
N ALA A 3 -7.41 -6.06 6.31
CA ALA A 3 -6.11 -5.97 5.62
C ALA A 3 -5.23 -7.19 5.82
N VAL A 4 -5.02 -7.56 7.09
CA VAL A 4 -4.13 -8.65 7.50
C VAL A 4 -4.58 -9.98 6.91
N LEU A 5 -5.89 -10.28 6.92
CA LEU A 5 -6.43 -11.51 6.35
C LEU A 5 -6.08 -11.62 4.86
N HIS A 6 -6.34 -10.55 4.11
CA HIS A 6 -6.08 -10.52 2.68
C HIS A 6 -4.59 -10.59 2.36
N THR A 7 -3.78 -9.71 2.97
CA THR A 7 -2.35 -9.63 2.65
C THR A 7 -1.63 -10.92 3.02
N TYR A 8 -2.07 -11.66 4.06
CA TYR A 8 -1.41 -12.88 4.52
C TYR A 8 -1.90 -14.13 3.77
N GLY A 9 -2.84 -13.99 2.83
CA GLY A 9 -3.36 -15.12 2.08
C GLY A 9 -4.44 -15.93 2.81
N LEU A 10 -4.99 -15.43 3.92
CA LEU A 10 -6.17 -15.97 4.60
C LEU A 10 -7.45 -15.53 3.87
N LEU A 11 -7.54 -15.96 2.61
CA LEU A 11 -8.52 -15.44 1.65
C LEU A 11 -9.95 -15.94 1.88
N ASP A 12 -10.10 -17.13 2.47
CA ASP A 12 -11.42 -17.64 2.85
C ASP A 12 -12.01 -16.75 3.96
N GLU A 13 -11.22 -16.49 5.02
CA GLU A 13 -11.60 -15.61 6.13
C GLU A 13 -11.80 -14.16 5.67
N PHE A 14 -10.95 -13.68 4.77
CA PHE A 14 -11.12 -12.36 4.17
C PHE A 14 -12.44 -12.28 3.38
N SER A 15 -12.76 -13.30 2.57
CA SER A 15 -14.00 -13.34 1.79
C SER A 15 -15.23 -13.29 2.69
N GLU A 16 -15.24 -14.07 3.77
CA GLU A 16 -16.32 -14.02 4.76
C GLU A 16 -16.38 -12.67 5.50
N HIS A 17 -15.24 -12.11 5.90
CA HIS A 17 -15.17 -10.80 6.53
C HIS A 17 -15.73 -9.72 5.61
N ALA A 18 -15.34 -9.72 4.33
CA ALA A 18 -15.78 -8.74 3.34
C ALA A 18 -17.29 -8.79 3.12
N ARG A 19 -17.89 -10.00 3.03
CA ARG A 19 -19.35 -10.17 2.93
C ARG A 19 -20.09 -9.58 4.14
N ARG A 20 -19.65 -9.91 5.37
CA ARG A 20 -20.25 -9.37 6.60
C ARG A 20 -20.17 -7.84 6.68
N VAL A 21 -19.06 -7.26 6.22
CA VAL A 21 -18.89 -5.79 6.18
C VAL A 21 -19.82 -5.18 5.13
N TRP A 22 -19.93 -5.79 3.94
CA TRP A 22 -20.83 -5.33 2.89
C TRP A 22 -22.30 -5.35 3.31
N GLU A 23 -22.75 -6.43 3.96
CA GLU A 23 -24.11 -6.55 4.51
C GLU A 23 -24.44 -5.38 5.46
N ARG A 24 -23.55 -5.11 6.42
CA ARG A 24 -23.71 -4.00 7.37
C ARG A 24 -23.75 -2.63 6.68
N PHE A 25 -22.91 -2.43 5.66
CA PHE A 25 -22.93 -1.18 4.89
C PHE A 25 -24.22 -0.99 4.10
N ARG A 26 -24.75 -2.07 3.52
CA ARG A 26 -26.04 -2.03 2.82
C ARG A 26 -27.21 -1.76 3.76
N GLU A 27 -27.24 -2.41 4.93
CA GLU A 27 -28.24 -2.16 5.97
C GLU A 27 -28.23 -0.69 6.42
N ALA A 28 -27.04 -0.08 6.49
CA ALA A 28 -26.87 1.33 6.83
C ALA A 28 -27.08 2.30 5.64
N GLY A 29 -27.37 1.81 4.43
CA GLY A 29 -27.56 2.65 3.24
C GLY A 29 -26.30 3.39 2.77
N VAL A 30 -25.11 2.86 3.09
CA VAL A 30 -23.82 3.46 2.72
C VAL A 30 -23.61 3.36 1.22
N ARG A 31 -23.31 4.49 0.58
CA ARG A 31 -22.96 4.57 -0.86
C ARG A 31 -21.51 4.99 -1.10
N THR A 32 -20.94 5.75 -0.17
CA THR A 32 -19.59 6.27 -0.27
C THR A 32 -18.91 6.24 1.09
N ILE A 33 -17.69 5.71 1.13
CA ILE A 33 -16.84 5.67 2.32
C ILE A 33 -15.80 6.78 2.18
N VAL A 34 -15.67 7.63 3.19
CA VAL A 34 -14.54 8.58 3.29
C VAL A 34 -13.59 8.05 4.36
N THR A 35 -12.31 7.88 4.02
CA THR A 35 -11.32 7.26 4.93
C THR A 35 -10.04 8.09 5.03
N PRO A 36 -9.45 8.20 6.24
CA PRO A 36 -8.13 8.81 6.41
C PRO A 36 -7.01 7.91 5.84
N ASP A 37 -7.26 6.61 5.74
CA ASP A 37 -6.26 5.60 5.38
C ASP A 37 -6.37 5.20 3.89
N PRO A 38 -5.32 5.43 3.07
CA PRO A 38 -5.30 5.00 1.68
C PRO A 38 -5.30 3.46 1.53
N VAL A 39 -4.79 2.70 2.50
CA VAL A 39 -4.87 1.23 2.46
C VAL A 39 -6.32 0.79 2.55
N ALA A 40 -7.09 1.32 3.51
CA ALA A 40 -8.53 1.08 3.58
C ALA A 40 -9.27 1.47 2.27
N ALA A 41 -8.94 2.61 1.67
CA ALA A 41 -9.55 3.04 0.40
C ALA A 41 -9.27 2.04 -0.74
N LEU A 42 -8.03 1.56 -0.86
CA LEU A 42 -7.67 0.51 -1.83
C LEU A 42 -8.49 -0.76 -1.60
N PHE A 43 -8.63 -1.19 -0.34
CA PHE A 43 -9.41 -2.38 -0.03
C PHE A 43 -10.83 -2.27 -0.53
N PHE A 44 -11.52 -1.17 -0.23
CA PHE A 44 -12.90 -0.99 -0.68
C PHE A 44 -13.02 -0.78 -2.20
N ARG A 45 -12.04 -0.16 -2.87
CA ARG A 45 -12.10 0.09 -4.32
C ARG A 45 -11.62 -1.06 -5.20
N LYS A 46 -10.73 -1.93 -4.69
CA LYS A 46 -10.13 -3.04 -5.44
C LYS A 46 -10.48 -4.40 -4.82
N HIS A 47 -10.07 -4.62 -3.58
CA HIS A 47 -10.10 -5.96 -3.00
C HIS A 47 -11.51 -6.42 -2.61
N TYR A 48 -12.40 -5.55 -2.15
CA TYR A 48 -13.78 -5.96 -1.86
C TYR A 48 -14.54 -6.38 -3.14
N PRO A 49 -14.49 -5.59 -4.25
CA PRO A 49 -15.05 -6.01 -5.54
C PRO A 49 -14.55 -7.36 -6.07
N GLU A 50 -13.34 -7.78 -5.71
CA GLU A 50 -12.78 -9.07 -6.12
C GLU A 50 -13.42 -10.26 -5.37
N PHE A 51 -13.96 -10.05 -4.18
CA PHE A 51 -14.45 -11.12 -3.28
C PHE A 51 -15.94 -11.03 -2.94
N VAL A 52 -16.60 -9.91 -3.25
CA VAL A 52 -18.02 -9.66 -2.99
C VAL A 52 -18.74 -9.34 -4.30
N ASP A 53 -19.60 -10.24 -4.74
CA ASP A 53 -20.43 -10.02 -5.93
C ASP A 53 -21.51 -8.97 -5.64
N GLY A 54 -21.63 -7.98 -6.53
CA GLY A 54 -22.59 -6.88 -6.37
C GLY A 54 -22.08 -5.70 -5.54
N TRP A 55 -20.77 -5.63 -5.25
CA TRP A 55 -20.17 -4.47 -4.59
C TRP A 55 -20.41 -3.17 -5.39
N ASP A 56 -21.10 -2.22 -4.77
CA ASP A 56 -21.58 -0.96 -5.37
C ASP A 56 -21.20 0.29 -4.53
N ILE A 57 -20.29 0.11 -3.56
CA ILE A 57 -19.85 1.17 -2.65
C ILE A 57 -18.55 1.78 -3.15
N ASP A 58 -18.52 3.10 -3.31
CA ASP A 58 -17.30 3.83 -3.61
C ASP A 58 -16.51 4.16 -2.33
N ALA A 59 -15.19 4.35 -2.44
CA ALA A 59 -14.38 4.84 -1.34
C ALA A 59 -13.43 5.94 -1.79
N VAL A 60 -13.28 6.96 -0.95
CA VAL A 60 -12.53 8.18 -1.22
C VAL A 60 -11.60 8.47 -0.05
N THR A 61 -10.34 8.80 -0.33
CA THR A 61 -9.43 9.28 0.71
C THR A 61 -9.74 10.73 1.07
N TRP A 62 -9.46 11.12 2.30
CA TRP A 62 -9.57 12.52 2.70
C TRP A 62 -8.71 13.45 1.82
N VAL A 63 -7.56 12.97 1.34
CA VAL A 63 -6.67 13.72 0.44
C VAL A 63 -7.37 14.04 -0.88
N GLU A 64 -8.01 13.05 -1.52
CA GLU A 64 -8.81 13.28 -2.74
C GLU A 64 -9.89 14.32 -2.49
N LEU A 65 -10.65 14.13 -1.42
CA LEU A 65 -11.79 14.98 -1.09
C LEU A 65 -11.34 16.43 -0.82
N VAL A 66 -10.37 16.64 0.06
CA VAL A 66 -9.95 17.99 0.45
C VAL A 66 -9.23 18.69 -0.70
N ALA A 67 -8.38 17.98 -1.46
CA ALA A 67 -7.72 18.57 -2.62
C ALA A 67 -8.74 19.05 -3.67
N GLU A 68 -9.78 18.26 -3.94
CA GLU A 68 -10.87 18.66 -4.84
C GLU A 68 -11.57 19.92 -4.32
N ARG A 69 -11.94 19.96 -3.04
CA ARG A 69 -12.65 21.10 -2.42
C ARG A 69 -11.81 22.39 -2.41
N VAL A 70 -10.51 22.29 -2.17
CA VAL A 70 -9.58 23.43 -2.23
C VAL A 70 -9.44 23.92 -3.67
N ALA A 71 -9.36 23.02 -4.65
CA ALA A 71 -9.18 23.37 -6.05
C ALA A 71 -10.45 23.95 -6.72
N SER A 72 -11.63 23.40 -6.44
CA SER A 72 -12.86 23.72 -7.19
C SER A 72 -13.93 24.48 -6.39
N GLU A 73 -13.92 24.40 -5.07
CA GLU A 73 -15.00 24.95 -4.22
C GLU A 73 -14.57 26.15 -3.37
N GLY A 74 -13.37 26.70 -3.63
CA GLY A 74 -12.88 27.90 -2.95
C GLY A 74 -12.54 27.71 -1.47
N VAL A 75 -12.39 26.46 -1.00
CA VAL A 75 -11.82 26.19 0.33
C VAL A 75 -10.41 26.77 0.40
N ARG A 76 -10.04 27.33 1.54
CA ARG A 76 -8.75 28.00 1.76
C ARG A 76 -7.98 27.31 2.87
N LEU A 77 -6.66 27.26 2.73
CA LEU A 77 -5.74 26.85 3.78
C LEU A 77 -5.02 28.10 4.30
N GLY A 78 -5.10 28.34 5.60
CA GLY A 78 -4.52 29.51 6.25
C GLY A 78 -3.09 29.27 6.75
N PRO A 79 -2.37 30.34 7.12
CA PRO A 79 -1.05 30.22 7.73
C PRO A 79 -1.16 29.58 9.12
N VAL A 80 -0.16 28.79 9.49
CA VAL A 80 -0.04 28.25 10.85
C VAL A 80 1.43 28.36 11.26
N SER A 81 1.72 29.13 12.31
CA SER A 81 3.10 29.44 12.73
C SER A 81 3.94 28.19 13.01
N ARG A 82 3.34 27.16 13.64
CA ARG A 82 4.02 25.89 13.92
C ARG A 82 4.37 25.07 12.67
N TRP A 83 3.82 25.41 11.50
CA TRP A 83 4.05 24.71 10.23
C TRP A 83 4.93 25.52 9.28
N ALA A 84 5.35 26.74 9.64
CA ALA A 84 6.22 27.57 8.81
C ALA A 84 7.66 27.02 8.80
N MET A 85 7.89 25.96 8.02
CA MET A 85 9.13 25.18 8.00
C MET A 85 9.32 24.46 6.67
N ARG A 86 10.50 23.87 6.48
CA ARG A 86 10.75 22.96 5.35
C ARG A 86 10.24 21.57 5.66
N VAL A 87 9.41 21.03 4.79
CA VAL A 87 8.82 19.70 4.91
C VAL A 87 9.22 18.84 3.73
N THR A 88 9.30 17.53 3.93
CA THR A 88 9.39 16.55 2.85
C THR A 88 8.21 15.61 2.90
N TYR A 89 7.85 15.00 1.78
CA TYR A 89 6.69 14.12 1.70
C TYR A 89 7.10 12.68 1.37
N HIS A 90 6.65 11.73 2.19
CA HIS A 90 6.67 10.33 1.88
C HIS A 90 5.36 9.93 1.21
N ASP A 91 5.44 9.66 -0.10
CA ASP A 91 4.34 9.09 -0.88
C ASP A 91 4.03 7.66 -0.42
N PRO A 92 2.82 7.37 0.12
CA PRO A 92 2.39 6.02 0.35
C PRO A 92 2.27 5.26 -0.97
N CYS A 93 2.84 4.06 -1.05
CA CYS A 93 2.87 3.31 -2.31
C CYS A 93 1.48 2.98 -2.87
N VAL A 94 0.52 2.66 -2.00
CA VAL A 94 -0.89 2.40 -2.37
C VAL A 94 -1.52 3.65 -2.98
N GLN A 95 -1.27 4.81 -2.39
CA GLN A 95 -1.77 6.09 -2.87
C GLN A 95 -1.16 6.48 -4.21
N SER A 96 0.17 6.49 -4.32
CA SER A 96 0.86 6.98 -5.51
C SER A 96 0.84 5.98 -6.66
N ARG A 97 1.27 4.73 -6.45
CA ARG A 97 1.43 3.73 -7.52
C ARG A 97 0.13 3.11 -7.97
N ILE A 98 -0.77 2.82 -7.03
CA ILE A 98 -1.98 2.04 -7.31
C ILE A 98 -3.14 2.98 -7.63
N MET A 99 -3.44 3.92 -6.72
CA MET A 99 -4.55 4.87 -6.92
C MET A 99 -4.19 6.07 -7.80
N GLY A 100 -2.92 6.28 -8.14
CA GLY A 100 -2.48 7.35 -9.04
C GLY A 100 -2.50 8.74 -8.42
N MET A 101 -2.53 8.83 -7.09
CA MET A 101 -2.58 10.09 -6.36
C MET A 101 -1.17 10.57 -6.01
N VAL A 102 -0.59 11.36 -6.92
CA VAL A 102 0.75 11.94 -6.75
C VAL A 102 0.67 13.44 -6.47
N GLU A 103 -0.16 14.17 -7.21
CA GLU A 103 -0.18 15.63 -7.14
C GLU A 103 -1.03 16.17 -5.98
N GLN A 104 -2.06 15.44 -5.54
CA GLN A 104 -3.02 15.91 -4.53
C GLN A 104 -2.37 16.28 -3.19
N PRO A 105 -1.48 15.46 -2.60
CA PRO A 105 -0.79 15.84 -1.36
C PRO A 105 0.10 17.06 -1.55
N ARG A 106 0.79 17.14 -2.69
CA ARG A 106 1.72 18.22 -3.02
C ARG A 106 0.99 19.54 -3.15
N PHE A 107 -0.14 19.51 -3.86
CA PHE A 107 -1.06 20.63 -3.98
C PHE A 107 -1.54 21.11 -2.60
N LEU A 108 -2.01 20.21 -1.75
CA LEU A 108 -2.43 20.58 -0.40
C LEU A 108 -1.30 21.22 0.41
N ILE A 109 -0.09 20.67 0.36
CA ILE A 109 1.09 21.23 1.05
C ILE A 109 1.44 22.62 0.50
N SER A 110 1.43 22.81 -0.83
CA SER A 110 1.78 24.08 -1.47
C SER A 110 0.79 25.21 -1.21
N GLU A 111 -0.47 24.86 -0.91
CA GLU A 111 -1.51 25.84 -0.59
C GLU A 111 -1.43 26.35 0.86
N ILE A 112 -0.58 25.77 1.73
CA ILE A 112 -0.41 26.22 3.12
C ILE A 112 0.68 27.30 3.18
N PRO A 113 0.36 28.56 3.51
CA PRO A 113 1.34 29.63 3.54
C PRO A 113 2.44 29.38 4.59
N GLY A 114 3.70 29.54 4.16
CA GLY A 114 4.89 29.38 5.02
C GLY A 114 5.48 27.97 5.02
N VAL A 115 4.82 26.99 4.42
CA VAL A 115 5.36 25.62 4.26
C VAL A 115 6.18 25.54 2.97
N GLU A 116 7.42 25.07 3.06
CA GLU A 116 8.28 24.80 1.90
C GLU A 116 8.41 23.29 1.67
N LEU A 117 7.92 22.77 0.55
CA LEU A 117 8.05 21.35 0.19
C LEU A 117 9.38 21.07 -0.50
N VAL A 118 10.22 20.23 0.12
CA VAL A 118 11.46 19.70 -0.44
C VAL A 118 11.30 18.22 -0.78
N GLU A 119 11.45 17.89 -2.05
CA GLU A 119 11.19 16.55 -2.57
C GLU A 119 12.39 15.61 -2.39
N PRO A 120 12.17 14.35 -1.96
CA PRO A 120 13.20 13.34 -1.94
C PRO A 120 13.51 12.82 -3.37
N PRO A 121 14.69 12.19 -3.59
CA PRO A 121 15.06 11.63 -4.88
C PRO A 121 14.05 10.62 -5.41
N ARG A 122 13.62 9.66 -4.56
CA ARG A 122 12.55 8.73 -4.88
C ARG A 122 11.22 9.26 -4.32
N ARG A 123 10.34 9.65 -5.23
CA ARG A 123 9.02 10.25 -4.95
C ARG A 123 7.94 9.78 -5.92
N GLY A 124 6.68 10.09 -5.63
CA GLY A 124 5.51 9.74 -6.43
C GLY A 124 5.44 8.23 -6.66
N VAL A 125 5.28 7.80 -7.91
CA VAL A 125 5.26 6.37 -8.29
C VAL A 125 6.60 5.66 -8.06
N ASN A 126 7.70 6.40 -7.93
CA ASN A 126 9.04 5.87 -7.71
C ASN A 126 9.43 5.80 -6.22
N THR A 127 8.54 6.19 -5.29
CA THR A 127 8.76 6.24 -3.82
C THR A 127 9.39 4.98 -3.20
N GLY A 128 10.25 5.12 -2.19
CA GLY A 128 10.70 3.97 -1.39
C GLY A 128 9.56 3.39 -0.54
N CYS A 129 9.61 2.11 -0.18
CA CYS A 129 8.67 1.55 0.81
C CYS A 129 9.03 2.02 2.22
N SER A 130 8.05 2.35 3.07
CA SER A 130 8.26 2.66 4.49
C SER A 130 8.46 1.41 5.36
N GLY A 131 8.26 0.21 4.82
CA GLY A 131 8.24 -1.05 5.59
C GLY A 131 6.84 -1.51 5.99
N ASP A 132 5.80 -0.73 5.70
CA ASP A 132 4.39 -1.13 5.75
C ASP A 132 4.07 -2.17 4.64
N GLY A 133 2.93 -2.85 4.73
CA GLY A 133 2.45 -3.85 3.77
C GLY A 133 2.17 -5.22 4.38
N GLY A 134 1.95 -5.27 5.69
CA GLY A 134 1.72 -6.51 6.43
C GLY A 134 3.00 -7.22 6.85
N LEU A 135 4.17 -6.60 6.76
CA LEU A 135 5.40 -7.21 7.29
C LEU A 135 5.62 -6.91 8.78
N GLU A 136 5.00 -5.87 9.29
CA GLU A 136 5.22 -5.37 10.65
C GLU A 136 4.87 -6.39 11.74
N LEU A 137 3.97 -7.35 11.47
CA LEU A 137 3.62 -8.41 12.43
C LEU A 137 4.46 -9.68 12.24
N VAL A 138 4.73 -10.10 10.99
CA VAL A 138 5.44 -11.36 10.69
C VAL A 138 6.94 -11.22 10.51
N GLN A 139 7.42 -10.06 10.08
CA GLN A 139 8.81 -9.75 9.75
C GLN A 139 9.20 -8.34 10.23
N PRO A 140 9.08 -8.04 11.54
CA PRO A 140 9.27 -6.68 12.08
C PRO A 140 10.70 -6.15 11.89
N GLU A 141 11.70 -7.02 11.80
CA GLU A 141 13.07 -6.59 11.52
C GLU A 141 13.22 -6.05 10.09
N ILE A 142 12.60 -6.71 9.11
CA ILE A 142 12.65 -6.29 7.71
C ILE A 142 11.89 -4.99 7.53
N ALA A 143 10.70 -4.87 8.15
CA ALA A 143 9.94 -3.64 8.18
C ALA A 143 10.76 -2.47 8.73
N ARG A 144 11.46 -2.67 9.86
CA ARG A 144 12.35 -1.65 10.45
C ARG A 144 13.53 -1.28 9.57
N ARG A 145 14.16 -2.24 8.89
CA ARG A 145 15.25 -1.96 7.93
C ARG A 145 14.78 -1.10 6.76
N LEU A 146 13.60 -1.39 6.21
CA LEU A 146 12.97 -0.57 5.17
C LEU A 146 12.63 0.83 5.68
N ALA A 147 12.02 0.92 6.86
CA ALA A 147 11.66 2.17 7.51
C ALA A 147 12.90 3.05 7.74
N ARG A 148 14.00 2.48 8.22
CA ARG A 148 15.28 3.17 8.39
C ARG A 148 15.83 3.68 7.06
N ALA A 149 15.93 2.81 6.05
CA ALA A 149 16.44 3.20 4.73
C ALA A 149 15.61 4.35 4.12
N ARG A 150 14.29 4.33 4.29
CA ARG A 150 13.41 5.41 3.82
C ARG A 150 13.49 6.67 4.69
N GLY A 151 13.59 6.52 6.00
CA GLY A 151 13.74 7.62 6.95
C GLY A 151 15.02 8.42 6.70
N GLU A 152 16.16 7.74 6.48
CA GLU A 152 17.42 8.41 6.14
C GLU A 152 17.34 9.16 4.81
N GLU A 153 16.69 8.58 3.80
CA GLU A 153 16.45 9.26 2.52
C GLU A 153 15.62 10.55 2.68
N LEU A 154 14.58 10.51 3.52
CA LEU A 154 13.76 11.68 3.84
C LEU A 154 14.55 12.72 4.64
N LYS A 155 15.35 12.29 5.63
CA LYS A 155 16.21 13.17 6.43
C LYS A 155 17.25 13.88 5.56
N ASN A 156 17.82 13.20 4.59
CA ASN A 156 18.82 13.75 3.66
C ASN A 156 18.28 14.84 2.72
N THR A 157 16.97 15.09 2.70
CA THR A 157 16.40 16.26 2.02
C THR A 157 16.68 17.58 2.74
N GLY A 158 17.07 17.52 4.03
CA GLY A 158 17.24 18.70 4.88
C GLY A 158 15.92 19.28 5.40
N ALA A 159 14.79 18.60 5.19
CA ALA A 159 13.51 18.98 5.78
C ALA A 159 13.49 18.78 7.31
N GLU A 160 12.75 19.63 7.99
CA GLU A 160 12.55 19.59 9.44
C GLU A 160 11.49 18.54 9.83
N LEU A 161 10.56 18.26 8.92
CA LEU A 161 9.45 17.33 9.11
C LEU A 161 9.20 16.48 7.86
N ALA A 162 9.09 15.16 8.02
CA ALA A 162 8.59 14.26 6.99
C ALA A 162 7.10 14.00 7.19
N LEU A 163 6.29 14.37 6.20
CA LEU A 163 4.86 14.16 6.17
C LEU A 163 4.51 12.89 5.41
N THR A 164 3.41 12.24 5.80
CA THR A 164 2.74 11.21 5.00
C THR A 164 1.24 11.25 5.26
N SER A 165 0.44 10.74 4.34
CA SER A 165 -1.02 10.63 4.49
C SER A 165 -1.50 9.21 4.81
N CYS A 166 -0.56 8.28 5.02
CA CYS A 166 -0.88 6.90 5.40
C CYS A 166 -0.52 6.65 6.86
N PRO A 167 -1.50 6.35 7.74
CA PRO A 167 -1.23 6.04 9.15
C PRO A 167 -0.26 4.88 9.35
N ALA A 168 -0.35 3.84 8.51
CA ALA A 168 0.55 2.68 8.61
C ALA A 168 2.00 3.04 8.20
N CYS A 169 2.18 3.89 7.18
CA CYS A 169 3.49 4.45 6.84
C CYS A 169 4.03 5.33 7.98
N LEU A 170 3.18 6.15 8.61
CA LEU A 170 3.58 7.01 9.72
C LEU A 170 4.08 6.20 10.92
N LEU A 171 3.34 5.16 11.32
CA LEU A 171 3.72 4.28 12.43
C LEU A 171 5.05 3.57 12.15
N THR A 172 5.22 3.02 10.94
CA THR A 172 6.46 2.33 10.56
C THR A 172 7.66 3.28 10.50
N LEU A 173 7.50 4.48 9.91
CA LEU A 173 8.57 5.48 9.87
C LEU A 173 8.95 6.01 11.26
N ARG A 174 7.99 6.20 12.17
CA ARG A 174 8.29 6.58 13.57
C ARG A 174 9.09 5.50 14.30
N SER A 175 8.91 4.23 13.94
CA SER A 175 9.68 3.11 14.49
C SER A 175 11.06 2.90 13.83
N SER A 176 11.43 3.72 12.84
CA SER A 176 12.67 3.55 12.06
C SER A 176 13.95 3.74 12.86
N GLY A 177 13.90 4.48 13.97
CA GLY A 177 15.07 4.90 14.75
C GLY A 177 15.94 5.92 14.03
N VAL A 178 15.38 6.66 13.07
CA VAL A 178 16.02 7.83 12.42
C VAL A 178 15.64 9.07 13.22
N GLU A 179 16.62 9.90 13.57
CA GLU A 179 16.38 11.20 14.23
C GLU A 179 15.81 12.20 13.21
N MET A 180 14.50 12.15 13.02
CA MET A 180 13.69 13.00 12.17
C MET A 180 12.26 13.05 12.71
N PHE A 181 11.59 14.20 12.62
CA PHE A 181 10.16 14.27 12.93
C PHE A 181 9.33 13.69 11.80
N PHE A 182 8.39 12.80 12.15
CA PHE A 182 7.41 12.24 11.23
C PHE A 182 6.00 12.66 11.64
N GLY A 183 5.29 13.33 10.73
CA GLY A 183 3.96 13.89 10.94
C GLY A 183 2.93 13.31 9.98
N ASP A 184 1.67 13.39 10.40
CA ASP A 184 0.55 13.12 9.50
C ASP A 184 0.20 14.40 8.73
N LEU A 185 0.02 14.27 7.42
CA LEU A 185 -0.43 15.38 6.58
C LEU A 185 -1.84 15.86 7.01
N ILE A 186 -2.67 14.97 7.56
CA ILE A 186 -4.03 15.32 7.99
C ILE A 186 -4.02 16.37 9.10
N ASP A 187 -3.07 16.30 10.04
CA ASP A 187 -2.95 17.24 11.15
C ASP A 187 -2.61 18.64 10.63
N MET A 188 -1.67 18.71 9.67
CA MET A 188 -1.24 19.95 9.06
C MET A 188 -2.36 20.63 8.26
N VAL A 189 -3.06 19.86 7.43
CA VAL A 189 -4.18 20.37 6.64
C VAL A 189 -5.35 20.75 7.55
N HIS A 190 -5.62 19.99 8.61
CA HIS A 190 -6.64 20.31 9.60
C HIS A 190 -6.38 21.67 10.28
N ASP A 191 -5.17 21.88 10.80
CA ASP A 191 -4.78 23.15 11.43
C ASP A 191 -4.90 24.33 10.44
N ALA A 192 -4.49 24.11 9.18
CA ALA A 192 -4.57 25.13 8.14
C ALA A 192 -6.02 25.45 7.72
N LEU A 193 -6.92 24.45 7.73
CA LEU A 193 -8.35 24.68 7.51
C LEU A 193 -8.96 25.53 8.64
N LEU A 194 -8.53 25.33 9.88
CA LEU A 194 -9.01 26.10 11.04
C LEU A 194 -8.48 27.53 11.09
N SER A 195 -7.26 27.77 10.57
CA SER A 195 -6.65 29.11 10.54
C SER A 195 -7.10 29.96 9.35
N ALA A 196 -7.80 29.37 8.38
CA ALA A 196 -8.25 30.05 7.17
C ALA A 196 -9.32 31.11 7.48
N LYS A 197 -9.13 32.33 6.97
CA LYS A 197 -10.22 33.31 6.79
C LYS A 197 -10.94 32.99 5.48
N ARG A 198 -12.28 33.12 5.44
CA ARG A 198 -13.06 32.95 4.20
C ARG A 198 -12.51 33.87 3.10
N GLY A 199 -12.17 33.30 1.95
CA GLY A 199 -11.68 34.04 0.77
C GLY A 199 -12.49 33.70 -0.48
N GLU A 200 -12.38 34.54 -1.52
CA GLU A 200 -13.06 34.32 -2.80
C GLU A 200 -12.48 33.12 -3.54
N PRO A 201 -13.29 32.26 -4.20
CA PRO A 201 -12.82 31.11 -4.98
C PRO A 201 -11.78 31.51 -6.03
N ARG A 202 -10.80 30.63 -6.30
CA ARG A 202 -9.87 30.79 -7.41
C ARG A 202 -10.11 29.66 -8.39
N GLU A 203 -10.13 29.98 -9.68
CA GLU A 203 -10.28 28.99 -10.73
C GLU A 203 -8.95 28.23 -10.87
N VAL A 204 -8.83 27.09 -10.19
CA VAL A 204 -7.71 26.17 -10.36
C VAL A 204 -8.13 25.13 -11.39
N ARG A 205 -7.43 25.07 -12.53
CA ARG A 205 -7.64 24.00 -13.53
C ARG A 205 -7.03 22.70 -13.01
N TRP A 206 -7.80 21.95 -12.23
CA TRP A 206 -7.46 20.58 -11.86
C TRP A 206 -8.57 19.63 -12.31
N ALA A 207 -8.21 18.72 -13.22
CA ALA A 207 -9.06 17.61 -13.66
C ALA A 207 -8.36 16.30 -13.24
N GLY A 208 -8.36 16.00 -11.94
CA GLY A 208 -7.79 14.75 -11.46
C GLY A 208 -8.78 13.61 -11.60
N ALA A 209 -8.98 13.11 -12.82
CA ALA A 209 -9.75 11.89 -13.01
C ALA A 209 -9.09 10.76 -12.20
N ARG A 210 -9.87 10.10 -11.33
CA ARG A 210 -9.36 8.95 -10.57
C ARG A 210 -8.85 7.88 -11.53
N ARG A 211 -7.68 7.32 -11.22
CA ARG A 211 -7.14 6.22 -12.02
C ARG A 211 -8.06 5.00 -11.88
N PRO A 212 -8.50 4.37 -12.99
CA PRO A 212 -9.18 3.10 -12.94
C PRO A 212 -8.28 2.04 -12.31
N LEU A 213 -8.83 1.29 -11.34
CA LEU A 213 -8.10 0.20 -10.70
C LEU A 213 -8.26 -1.08 -11.50
N ARG A 214 -7.15 -1.81 -11.67
CA ARG A 214 -7.16 -3.15 -12.24
C ARG A 214 -7.62 -4.13 -11.16
N LEU A 215 -8.74 -4.80 -11.38
CA LEU A 215 -9.19 -5.93 -10.56
C LEU A 215 -8.51 -7.21 -11.05
N THR A 216 -8.07 -8.05 -10.12
CA THR A 216 -7.37 -9.31 -10.40
C THR A 216 -8.12 -10.49 -9.78
N LYS A 217 -9.44 -10.60 -9.99
CA LYS A 217 -10.27 -11.64 -9.34
C LYS A 217 -9.73 -13.06 -9.60
N PRO A 218 -9.47 -13.87 -8.55
CA PRO A 218 -9.02 -15.24 -8.74
C PRO A 218 -10.16 -16.11 -9.31
N LYS A 219 -9.81 -17.14 -10.10
CA LYS A 219 -10.77 -18.11 -10.68
C LYS A 219 -11.51 -18.94 -9.61
N GLY A 220 -11.01 -18.93 -8.38
CA GLY A 220 -11.59 -19.58 -7.21
C GLY A 220 -10.58 -19.62 -6.07
N LEU A 221 -11.06 -19.83 -4.84
CA LEU A 221 -10.21 -19.96 -3.65
C LEU A 221 -9.84 -21.43 -3.34
N SER A 222 -10.28 -22.38 -4.17
CA SER A 222 -9.79 -23.75 -4.11
C SER A 222 -8.32 -23.83 -4.54
N VAL A 223 -7.63 -24.91 -4.19
CA VAL A 223 -6.26 -25.19 -4.67
C VAL A 223 -6.21 -25.13 -6.21
N GLU A 224 -7.17 -25.74 -6.89
CA GLU A 224 -7.28 -25.69 -8.35
C GLU A 224 -7.49 -24.27 -8.88
N GLY A 225 -8.41 -23.49 -8.29
CA GLY A 225 -8.71 -22.13 -8.72
C GLY A 225 -7.52 -21.18 -8.58
N LEU A 226 -6.83 -21.25 -7.43
CA LEU A 226 -5.61 -20.48 -7.19
C LEU A 226 -4.48 -20.93 -8.12
N THR A 227 -4.29 -22.24 -8.30
CA THR A 227 -3.27 -22.80 -9.20
C THR A 227 -3.48 -22.34 -10.63
N SER A 228 -4.71 -22.42 -11.16
CA SER A 228 -5.07 -21.96 -12.50
C SER A 228 -4.86 -20.45 -12.69
N THR A 229 -5.22 -19.65 -11.68
CA THR A 229 -5.00 -18.19 -11.68
C THR A 229 -3.50 -17.85 -11.71
N LEU A 230 -2.72 -18.48 -10.82
CA LEU A 230 -1.29 -18.23 -10.70
C LEU A 230 -0.51 -18.75 -11.91
N ALA A 231 -0.88 -19.91 -12.46
CA ALA A 231 -0.27 -20.46 -13.67
C ALA A 231 -0.45 -19.53 -14.87
N GLU A 232 -1.63 -18.94 -15.04
CA GLU A 232 -1.90 -17.97 -16.10
C GLU A 232 -0.94 -16.77 -16.00
N PHE A 233 -0.82 -16.14 -14.82
CA PHE A 233 0.08 -15.01 -14.65
C PHE A 233 1.56 -15.42 -14.75
N ALA A 234 1.96 -16.53 -14.12
CA ALA A 234 3.33 -17.01 -14.13
C ALA A 234 3.82 -17.37 -15.55
N SER A 235 2.94 -17.83 -16.43
CA SER A 235 3.27 -18.16 -17.82
C SER A 235 3.70 -16.94 -18.64
N ARG A 236 3.20 -15.74 -18.30
CA ARG A 236 3.53 -14.46 -18.96
C ARG A 236 4.92 -13.92 -18.58
N CYS A 237 5.53 -14.45 -17.52
CA CYS A 237 6.84 -14.00 -17.08
C CYS A 237 7.94 -14.46 -18.06
N VAL A 238 8.52 -13.52 -18.79
CA VAL A 238 9.66 -13.75 -19.70
C VAL A 238 11.03 -13.73 -19.00
N ARG A 239 11.05 -13.66 -17.66
CA ARG A 239 12.25 -13.70 -16.82
C ARG A 239 13.33 -12.64 -17.13
N CYS A 240 12.93 -11.47 -17.65
CA CYS A 240 13.84 -10.39 -18.06
C CYS A 240 14.55 -9.65 -16.90
N GLY A 241 14.05 -9.72 -15.67
CA GLY A 241 14.72 -9.15 -14.49
C GLY A 241 14.50 -7.66 -14.20
N PHE A 242 13.66 -6.94 -14.97
CA PHE A 242 13.35 -5.51 -14.72
C PHE A 242 12.82 -5.22 -13.31
N CYS A 243 12.17 -6.21 -12.69
CA CYS A 243 11.65 -6.08 -11.33
C CYS A 243 12.71 -6.26 -10.23
N ASN A 244 13.92 -6.72 -10.55
CA ASN A 244 15.00 -6.94 -9.58
C ASN A 244 15.51 -5.63 -8.96
N PRO A 245 15.97 -4.65 -9.75
CA PRO A 245 16.56 -3.43 -9.20
C PRO A 245 15.56 -2.52 -8.48
N THR A 246 14.25 -2.73 -8.64
CA THR A 246 13.20 -1.94 -7.96
C THR A 246 12.69 -2.60 -6.68
N CYS A 247 13.06 -3.86 -6.41
CA CYS A 247 12.53 -4.61 -5.27
C CYS A 247 13.14 -4.13 -3.94
N SER A 248 12.40 -3.33 -3.19
CA SER A 248 12.88 -2.72 -1.93
C SER A 248 13.34 -3.75 -0.91
N THR A 249 12.65 -4.89 -0.80
CA THR A 249 12.99 -5.92 0.17
C THR A 249 14.28 -6.63 -0.18
N ALA A 250 14.55 -6.87 -1.47
CA ALA A 250 15.81 -7.48 -1.89
C ALA A 250 17.00 -6.53 -1.63
N GLN A 251 16.80 -5.22 -1.85
CA GLN A 251 17.84 -4.19 -1.63
C GLN A 251 18.28 -4.07 -0.16
N VAL A 252 17.37 -4.20 0.81
CA VAL A 252 17.70 -4.04 2.24
C VAL A 252 18.06 -5.34 2.97
N LEU A 253 17.88 -6.48 2.30
CA LEU A 253 18.30 -7.78 2.80
C LEU A 253 19.70 -8.10 2.25
N ASP A 254 19.91 -9.30 1.73
CA ASP A 254 21.19 -9.81 1.23
C ASP A 254 21.36 -9.69 -0.29
N GLY A 255 20.45 -8.98 -0.97
CA GLY A 255 20.48 -8.85 -2.42
C GLY A 255 20.18 -10.15 -3.17
N LEU A 256 19.79 -11.23 -2.49
CA LEU A 256 19.50 -12.50 -3.13
C LEU A 256 18.34 -12.36 -4.11
N GLU A 257 18.58 -12.80 -5.34
CA GLU A 257 17.58 -12.72 -6.40
C GLU A 257 16.30 -13.48 -6.05
N SER A 258 16.41 -14.57 -5.29
CA SER A 258 15.28 -15.37 -4.82
C SER A 258 14.29 -14.56 -3.96
N ARG A 259 14.76 -13.50 -3.28
CA ARG A 259 13.92 -12.55 -2.51
C ARG A 259 13.48 -11.33 -3.31
N SER A 260 13.88 -11.22 -4.58
CA SER A 260 13.34 -10.23 -5.51
C SER A 260 11.96 -10.62 -6.02
N ALA A 261 11.28 -9.70 -6.70
CA ALA A 261 10.01 -10.00 -7.36
C ALA A 261 10.13 -11.13 -8.40
N ARG A 262 11.23 -11.19 -9.18
CA ARG A 262 11.44 -12.28 -10.15
C ARG A 262 11.61 -13.62 -9.47
N GLY A 263 12.39 -13.66 -8.38
CA GLY A 263 12.59 -14.85 -7.56
C GLY A 263 11.27 -15.38 -7.00
N ARG A 264 10.44 -14.49 -6.45
CA ARG A 264 9.11 -14.86 -5.92
C ARG A 264 8.15 -15.34 -7.00
N VAL A 265 8.11 -14.69 -8.17
CA VAL A 265 7.30 -15.17 -9.31
C VAL A 265 7.80 -16.54 -9.78
N THR A 266 9.11 -16.78 -9.77
CA THR A 266 9.69 -18.09 -10.12
C THR A 266 9.33 -19.16 -9.09
N LEU A 267 9.33 -18.81 -7.80
CA LEU A 267 8.87 -19.69 -6.73
C LEU A 267 7.40 -20.04 -6.88
N ILE A 268 6.53 -19.04 -7.11
CA ILE A 268 5.09 -19.26 -7.37
C ILE A 268 4.90 -20.19 -8.56
N ARG A 269 5.68 -19.99 -9.64
CA ARG A 269 5.67 -20.87 -10.80
C ARG A 269 6.05 -22.31 -10.43
N ALA A 270 7.08 -22.50 -9.61
CA ALA A 270 7.48 -23.81 -9.13
C ALA A 270 6.39 -24.47 -8.27
N THR A 271 5.67 -23.69 -7.44
CA THR A 271 4.55 -24.16 -6.63
C THR A 271 3.40 -24.68 -7.50
N VAL A 272 2.99 -23.91 -8.53
CA VAL A 272 1.90 -24.35 -9.43
C VAL A 272 2.30 -25.49 -10.37
N GLU A 273 3.60 -25.65 -10.65
CA GLU A 273 4.15 -26.78 -11.42
C GLU A 273 4.31 -28.05 -10.54
N GLY A 274 3.96 -28.01 -9.26
CA GLY A 274 4.05 -29.15 -8.35
C GLY A 274 5.49 -29.60 -8.07
N ARG A 275 6.46 -28.68 -8.15
CA ARG A 275 7.85 -29.01 -7.83
C ARG A 275 8.02 -29.24 -6.33
N ASP A 276 9.03 -30.05 -5.98
CA ASP A 276 9.43 -30.21 -4.59
C ASP A 276 10.04 -28.91 -4.06
N LEU A 277 9.46 -28.39 -2.97
CA LEU A 277 9.78 -27.08 -2.40
C LEU A 277 9.97 -27.22 -0.89
N ARG A 278 10.96 -26.52 -0.36
CA ARG A 278 11.20 -26.46 1.08
C ARG A 278 10.22 -25.48 1.73
N PRO A 279 9.36 -25.90 2.69
CA PRO A 279 8.38 -25.02 3.35
C PRO A 279 8.99 -23.72 3.89
N GLY A 280 10.12 -23.81 4.59
CA GLY A 280 10.80 -22.63 5.13
C GLY A 280 11.28 -21.63 4.07
N GLU A 281 11.61 -22.08 2.85
CA GLU A 281 11.90 -21.16 1.74
C GLU A 281 10.64 -20.53 1.18
N VAL A 282 9.53 -21.26 1.13
CA VAL A 282 8.25 -20.71 0.68
C VAL A 282 7.81 -19.59 1.63
N LEU A 283 7.88 -19.85 2.93
CA LEU A 283 7.61 -18.87 3.98
C LEU A 283 8.50 -17.63 3.82
N ASP A 284 9.83 -17.79 3.84
CA ASP A 284 10.78 -16.67 3.72
C ASP A 284 10.52 -15.84 2.44
N ARG A 285 10.43 -16.48 1.28
CA ARG A 285 10.37 -15.74 0.01
C ARG A 285 9.03 -15.03 -0.16
N LEU A 286 7.91 -15.66 0.19
CA LEU A 286 6.59 -15.03 0.04
C LEU A 286 6.31 -13.99 1.13
N TYR A 287 6.73 -14.24 2.38
CA TYR A 287 6.43 -13.37 3.52
C TYR A 287 7.50 -12.33 3.83
N THR A 288 8.56 -12.22 3.04
CA THR A 288 9.42 -11.02 3.00
C THR A 288 8.93 -9.95 2.02
N CYS A 289 7.82 -10.16 1.30
CA CYS A 289 7.29 -9.18 0.36
C CYS A 289 6.36 -8.15 1.03
N VAL A 290 6.65 -6.86 0.83
CA VAL A 290 5.84 -5.71 1.33
C VAL A 290 4.68 -5.30 0.41
N LEU A 291 4.43 -6.00 -0.69
CA LEU A 291 3.33 -5.70 -1.62
C LEU A 291 3.33 -4.25 -2.19
N CYS A 292 4.48 -3.55 -2.20
CA CYS A 292 4.57 -2.13 -2.56
C CYS A 292 4.31 -1.80 -4.05
N GLY A 293 4.10 -2.81 -4.90
CA GLY A 293 3.76 -2.65 -6.32
C GLY A 293 4.87 -2.13 -7.23
N ALA A 294 6.07 -1.83 -6.74
CA ALA A 294 7.17 -1.29 -7.56
C ALA A 294 7.56 -2.22 -8.72
N CYS A 295 7.49 -3.54 -8.47
CA CYS A 295 7.76 -4.57 -9.46
C CYS A 295 6.69 -4.71 -10.54
N GLU A 296 5.42 -4.45 -10.21
CA GLU A 296 4.32 -4.45 -11.19
C GLU A 296 4.47 -3.24 -12.13
N LEU A 297 4.78 -2.06 -11.59
CA LEU A 297 5.04 -0.86 -12.39
C LEU A 297 6.22 -1.05 -13.36
N ALA A 298 7.27 -1.75 -12.92
CA ALA A 298 8.45 -2.02 -13.73
C ALA A 298 8.29 -3.22 -14.69
N CYS A 299 7.17 -3.96 -14.63
CA CYS A 299 7.04 -5.22 -15.38
C CYS A 299 6.59 -4.97 -16.83
N PRO A 300 7.43 -5.23 -17.85
CA PRO A 300 7.00 -5.07 -19.24
C PRO A 300 5.92 -6.08 -19.65
N ALA A 301 5.82 -7.20 -18.94
CA ALA A 301 4.78 -8.21 -19.16
C ALA A 301 3.46 -7.90 -18.42
N GLY A 302 3.39 -6.81 -17.64
CA GLY A 302 2.19 -6.39 -16.91
C GLY A 302 1.70 -7.40 -15.87
N LEU A 303 2.62 -8.08 -15.18
CA LEU A 303 2.27 -9.04 -14.13
C LEU A 303 1.70 -8.32 -12.89
N PRO A 304 0.54 -8.74 -12.36
CA PRO A 304 -0.01 -8.20 -11.12
C PRO A 304 0.72 -8.82 -9.92
N VAL A 305 2.01 -8.52 -9.76
CA VAL A 305 2.88 -9.21 -8.81
C VAL A 305 2.35 -9.17 -7.36
N PRO A 306 1.85 -8.04 -6.81
CA PRO A 306 1.25 -8.04 -5.49
C PRO A 306 0.12 -9.07 -5.32
N ASP A 307 -0.80 -9.15 -6.30
CA ASP A 307 -1.90 -10.12 -6.27
C ASP A 307 -1.37 -11.56 -6.41
N MET A 308 -0.36 -11.77 -7.27
CA MET A 308 0.32 -13.08 -7.36
C MET A 308 0.96 -13.49 -6.02
N ILE A 309 1.56 -12.57 -5.27
CA ILE A 309 2.11 -12.87 -3.94
C ILE A 309 0.99 -13.26 -2.98
N ILE A 310 -0.12 -12.50 -2.95
CA ILE A 310 -1.26 -12.78 -2.08
C ILE A 310 -1.88 -14.15 -2.40
N TYR A 311 -2.12 -14.45 -3.67
CA TYR A 311 -2.65 -15.75 -4.09
C TYR A 311 -1.64 -16.87 -3.89
N GLY A 312 -0.35 -16.60 -4.05
CA GLY A 312 0.73 -17.52 -3.74
C GLY A 312 0.79 -17.87 -2.26
N ARG A 313 0.62 -16.89 -1.37
CA ARG A 313 0.50 -17.10 0.09
C ARG A 313 -0.69 -18.00 0.41
N ALA A 314 -1.85 -17.70 -0.16
CA ALA A 314 -3.07 -18.51 0.02
C ALA A 314 -2.90 -19.95 -0.47
N LEU A 315 -2.28 -20.14 -1.64
CA LEU A 315 -1.98 -21.46 -2.17
C LEU A 315 -0.98 -22.21 -1.29
N ALA A 316 0.08 -21.55 -0.82
CA ALA A 316 1.07 -22.16 0.07
C ALA A 316 0.45 -22.66 1.38
N ILE A 317 -0.47 -21.89 1.98
CA ILE A 317 -1.22 -22.30 3.17
C ILE A 317 -2.06 -23.56 2.87
N LYS A 318 -2.81 -23.56 1.76
CA LYS A 318 -3.67 -24.70 1.39
C LYS A 318 -2.90 -25.97 1.03
N LEU A 319 -1.65 -25.84 0.60
CA LEU A 319 -0.76 -26.96 0.31
C LEU A 319 0.04 -27.44 1.54
N GLY A 320 -0.11 -26.81 2.72
CA GLY A 320 0.69 -27.14 3.90
C GLY A 320 2.19 -26.77 3.75
N LEU A 321 2.50 -25.82 2.87
CA LEU A 321 3.87 -25.28 2.72
C LEU A 321 4.15 -24.14 3.69
N VAL A 322 3.10 -23.59 4.30
CA VAL A 322 3.13 -22.53 5.32
C VAL A 322 2.02 -22.80 6.33
N GLU A 323 2.38 -22.94 7.60
CA GLU A 323 1.42 -23.14 8.67
C GLU A 323 0.89 -21.81 9.21
N ARG A 324 -0.32 -21.81 9.76
CA ARG A 324 -0.98 -20.58 10.23
C ARG A 324 -0.33 -20.03 11.50
N GLU A 325 0.18 -20.92 12.33
CA GLU A 325 0.90 -20.63 13.57
C GLU A 325 2.19 -19.85 13.29
N GLU A 326 2.86 -20.12 12.17
CA GLU A 326 4.06 -19.39 11.73
C GLU A 326 3.76 -17.93 11.37
N LEU A 327 2.51 -17.61 11.06
CA LEU A 327 2.04 -16.25 10.77
C LEU A 327 1.58 -15.49 12.01
N GLY A 328 1.62 -16.13 13.18
CA GLY A 328 1.03 -15.58 14.41
C GLY A 328 -0.50 -15.52 14.36
N VAL A 329 -1.14 -16.22 13.41
CA VAL A 329 -2.59 -16.26 13.22
C VAL A 329 -3.11 -17.66 13.55
N GLY A 330 -3.16 -17.98 14.83
CA GLY A 330 -3.62 -19.28 15.31
C GLY A 330 -3.15 -19.51 16.74
N GLY A 331 -4.08 -19.40 17.71
CA GLY A 331 -3.76 -19.63 19.12
C GLY A 331 -4.70 -18.94 20.10
N GLY A 332 -5.95 -19.40 20.17
CA GLY A 332 -6.77 -19.29 21.38
C GLY A 332 -6.21 -20.19 22.50
N GLY A 333 -4.93 -20.08 22.79
CA GLY A 333 -4.19 -20.93 23.71
C GLY A 333 -2.96 -20.18 24.21
N ARG A 334 -2.99 -19.83 25.49
CA ARG A 334 -1.94 -19.18 26.29
C ARG A 334 -0.52 -19.57 25.85
N ARG A 335 0.35 -18.58 25.64
CA ARG A 335 1.68 -18.51 26.25
C ARG A 335 1.98 -17.06 26.63
#